data_AF-A0A2P2D1K2-F1
#
_entry.id   AF-A0A2P2D1K2-F1
#
_cell.length_a   1.000
_cell.length_b   1.000
_cell.length_c   1.000
_cell.angle_alpha   90.00
_cell.angle_beta   90.00
_cell.angle_gamma   90.00
#
_symmetry.space_group_name_H-M   'P 1'
#
loop_
_entity.id
_entity.type
_entity.pdbx_description
1 polymer ?
#
loop_
_entity_poly.entity_id
_entity_poly.type
_entity_poly.pdbx_seq_one_letter_code
_entity_poly.pdbx_strand_id
1 'polypeptide(L)'
;MPIPNTNKKVTWSRSTPNDGLLFDQEYTSLYANDLSLQSQVENLQSQIDSLNILLSQTNIPLGAIIEFDFPNIPSLFMVANGQAISRTAYSSLWNLVHRTVISIVPGTDRIQSTSHGLSAGQLVKFSFTGGGITSNVPYFVINPTANDFQISLTKGGAAIDLTATQTGVLLTHIQYGFGDGSTTYNVPDRRGIFARGAGQHFSRAKAAGGNYDGGGIGQEIQDRFQSHRHSVTGISADLIHPDGYSGAGTSQIGQNVIYVLDPISDGPSGAPRIGTETSPASTAVQYVVRVI
;
A
#
# COMPACT_ATOMS: atom_id res chain seq x y z
N MET A 1 36.03 -8.75 27.00
CA MET A 1 37.29 -8.74 27.78
C MET A 1 37.96 -10.10 27.65
N PRO A 2 39.29 -10.20 27.61
CA PRO A 2 39.96 -11.49 27.57
C PRO A 2 39.81 -12.23 28.91
N ILE A 3 39.71 -13.56 28.86
CA ILE A 3 39.71 -14.40 30.07
C ILE A 3 41.11 -14.32 30.70
N PRO A 4 41.24 -13.97 32.00
CA PRO A 4 42.53 -13.62 32.60
C PRO A 4 43.48 -14.81 32.85
N ASN A 5 42.97 -16.02 33.08
CA ASN A 5 43.78 -17.21 33.37
C ASN A 5 43.45 -18.36 32.40
N THR A 6 43.85 -18.25 31.14
CA THR A 6 43.53 -19.23 30.07
C THR A 6 44.35 -20.51 30.10
N ASN A 7 45.46 -20.53 30.84
CA ASN A 7 46.35 -21.67 30.92
C ASN A 7 46.52 -22.11 32.37
N LYS A 8 46.64 -23.42 32.57
CA LYS A 8 46.97 -24.02 33.86
C LYS A 8 48.35 -23.53 34.31
N LYS A 9 48.42 -22.87 35.47
CA LYS A 9 49.66 -22.28 36.01
C LYS A 9 50.41 -23.19 36.97
N VAL A 10 49.77 -24.23 37.51
CA VAL A 10 50.34 -25.08 38.56
C VAL A 10 50.12 -26.56 38.23
N THR A 11 51.14 -27.40 38.45
CA THR A 11 51.05 -28.86 38.30
C THR A 11 51.32 -29.53 39.64
N TRP A 12 50.35 -30.32 40.09
CA TRP A 12 50.37 -31.03 41.36
C TRP A 12 51.31 -32.25 41.31
N SER A 13 52.14 -32.44 42.33
CA SER A 13 53.04 -33.59 42.47
C SER A 13 53.13 -34.07 43.92
N ARG A 14 53.82 -35.20 44.15
CA ARG A 14 54.03 -35.75 45.51
C ARG A 14 54.90 -34.86 46.41
N SER A 15 55.54 -33.84 45.87
CA SER A 15 56.34 -32.87 46.62
C SER A 15 55.60 -31.55 46.86
N THR A 16 54.33 -31.42 46.45
CA THR A 16 53.54 -30.21 46.68
C THR A 16 53.16 -30.09 48.17
N PRO A 17 53.36 -28.92 48.81
CA PRO A 17 52.95 -28.70 50.20
C PRO A 17 51.46 -28.99 50.44
N ASN A 18 51.14 -29.57 51.59
CA ASN A 18 49.77 -29.89 52.01
C ASN A 18 49.10 -28.75 52.81
N ASP A 19 49.59 -27.52 52.67
CA ASP A 19 49.17 -26.34 53.43
C ASP A 19 47.88 -25.66 52.89
N GLY A 20 47.36 -26.12 51.75
CA GLY A 20 46.14 -25.59 51.16
C GLY A 20 46.30 -24.30 50.34
N LEU A 21 47.45 -23.62 50.43
CA LEU A 21 47.66 -22.30 49.83
C LEU A 21 47.63 -22.34 48.29
N LEU A 22 48.16 -23.43 47.71
CA LEU A 22 48.14 -23.62 46.27
C LEU A 22 46.73 -23.90 45.74
N PHE A 23 45.86 -24.51 46.55
CA PHE A 23 44.46 -24.71 46.18
C PHE A 23 43.73 -23.37 46.18
N ASP A 24 43.92 -22.56 47.23
CA ASP A 24 43.30 -21.24 47.34
C ASP A 24 43.69 -20.31 46.17
N GLN A 25 44.95 -20.36 45.73
CA GLN A 25 45.43 -19.65 44.55
C GLN A 25 44.80 -20.13 43.23
N GLU A 26 44.65 -21.45 43.05
CA GLU A 26 44.00 -22.02 41.87
C GLU A 26 42.50 -21.66 41.86
N TYR A 27 41.81 -21.79 42.99
CA TYR A 27 40.41 -21.39 43.14
C TYR A 27 40.20 -19.90 42.88
N THR A 28 41.05 -19.03 43.41
CA THR A 28 40.98 -17.58 43.15
C THR A 28 41.17 -17.27 41.66
N SER A 29 42.06 -18.00 40.98
CA SER A 29 42.31 -17.83 39.55
C SER A 29 41.13 -18.29 38.69
N LEU A 30 40.48 -19.40 39.07
CA LEU A 30 39.26 -19.90 38.43
C LEU A 30 38.08 -18.95 38.69
N TYR A 31 37.92 -18.47 39.92
CA TYR A 31 36.88 -17.50 40.27
C TYR A 31 37.01 -16.19 39.46
N ALA A 32 38.24 -15.72 39.22
CA ALA A 32 38.47 -14.57 38.34
C ALA A 32 38.09 -14.85 36.87
N ASN A 33 38.24 -16.07 36.38
CA ASN A 33 37.74 -16.46 35.06
C ASN A 33 36.21 -16.50 35.04
N ASP A 34 35.57 -17.05 36.07
CA ASP A 34 34.11 -17.14 36.19
C ASP A 34 33.46 -15.76 36.21
N LEU A 35 34.01 -14.82 36.98
CA LEU A 35 33.57 -13.41 36.98
C LEU A 35 33.76 -12.74 35.61
N SER A 36 34.87 -13.02 34.92
CA SER A 36 35.13 -12.50 33.57
C SER A 36 34.14 -13.05 32.54
N LEU A 37 33.80 -14.34 32.64
CA LEU A 37 32.81 -15.00 31.78
C LEU A 37 31.40 -14.48 32.06
N GLN A 38 31.02 -14.33 33.33
CA GLN A 38 29.74 -13.75 33.73
C GLN A 38 29.56 -12.36 33.13
N SER A 39 30.55 -11.48 33.28
CA SER A 39 30.51 -10.13 32.71
C SER A 39 30.39 -10.13 31.17
N GLN A 40 31.02 -11.09 30.49
CA GLN A 40 30.89 -11.25 29.03
C GLN A 40 29.47 -11.71 28.62
N VAL A 41 28.89 -12.66 29.35
CA VAL A 41 27.51 -13.14 29.11
C VAL A 41 26.51 -12.00 29.33
N GLU A 42 26.66 -11.22 30.40
CA GLU A 42 25.82 -10.05 30.67
C GLU A 42 25.92 -9.00 29.55
N ASN A 43 27.11 -8.77 29.00
CA ASN A 43 27.30 -7.87 27.87
C ASN A 43 26.61 -8.39 26.59
N LEU A 44 26.78 -9.69 26.28
CA LEU A 44 26.12 -10.33 25.14
C LEU A 44 24.59 -10.28 25.29
N GLN A 45 24.07 -10.50 26.50
CA GLN A 45 22.64 -10.39 26.78
C GLN A 45 22.13 -8.95 26.54
N SER A 46 22.87 -7.94 27.01
CA SER A 46 22.53 -6.53 26.74
C SER A 46 22.54 -6.19 25.23
N GLN A 47 23.46 -6.77 24.45
CA GLN A 47 23.48 -6.62 22.99
C GLN A 47 22.28 -7.31 22.33
N ILE A 48 21.95 -8.54 22.74
CA ILE A 48 20.78 -9.28 22.26
C ILE A 48 19.48 -8.53 22.57
N ASP A 49 19.33 -7.99 23.78
CA ASP A 49 18.16 -7.20 24.17
C ASP A 49 18.02 -5.94 23.32
N SER A 50 19.14 -5.25 23.04
CA SER A 50 19.18 -4.09 22.14
C SER A 50 18.79 -4.46 20.70
N LEU A 51 19.26 -5.61 20.20
CA LEU A 51 18.89 -6.14 18.89
C LEU A 51 17.41 -6.53 18.80
N ASN A 52 16.86 -7.14 19.85
CA ASN A 52 15.45 -7.51 19.94
C ASN A 52 14.55 -6.26 19.95
N ILE A 53 14.96 -5.18 20.63
CA ILE A 53 14.27 -3.88 20.60
C ILE A 53 14.30 -3.29 19.18
N LEU A 54 15.44 -3.32 18.48
CA LEU A 54 15.54 -2.87 17.09
C LEU A 54 14.66 -3.72 16.15
N LEU A 55 14.63 -5.03 16.35
CA LEU A 55 13.80 -5.96 15.59
C LEU A 55 12.29 -5.75 15.86
N SER A 56 11.92 -5.36 17.07
CA SER A 56 10.53 -5.02 17.39
C SER A 56 10.06 -3.73 16.69
N GLN A 57 10.99 -2.81 16.39
CA GLN A 57 10.74 -1.61 15.58
C GLN A 57 10.67 -1.92 14.07
N THR A 58 11.11 -3.11 13.63
CA THR A 58 10.98 -3.58 12.23
C THR A 58 9.72 -4.44 11.98
N ASN A 59 8.69 -4.36 12.83
CA ASN A 59 7.42 -5.09 12.63
C ASN A 59 6.52 -4.56 11.49
N ILE A 60 6.87 -3.44 10.86
CA ILE A 60 6.10 -2.90 9.74
C ILE A 60 6.58 -3.56 8.44
N PRO A 61 5.81 -4.31 7.65
CA PRO A 61 6.37 -5.01 6.49
C PRO A 61 6.94 -4.03 5.44
N LEU A 62 7.96 -4.46 4.70
CA LEU A 62 8.55 -3.65 3.63
C LEU A 62 7.47 -3.29 2.58
N GLY A 63 7.44 -2.03 2.15
CA GLY A 63 6.39 -1.51 1.27
C GLY A 63 5.06 -1.18 1.97
N ALA A 64 4.93 -1.41 3.27
CA ALA A 64 3.75 -0.97 4.02
C ALA A 64 3.64 0.55 3.98
N ILE A 65 2.39 1.02 3.84
CA ILE A 65 2.05 2.44 3.87
C ILE A 65 1.28 2.69 5.16
N ILE A 66 1.71 3.68 5.92
CA ILE A 66 1.09 4.09 7.19
C ILE A 66 0.85 5.59 7.20
N GLU A 67 -0.15 6.02 7.98
CA GLU A 67 -0.35 7.42 8.32
C GLU A 67 0.73 7.87 9.31
N PHE A 68 1.28 9.06 9.07
CA PHE A 68 2.34 9.65 9.88
C PHE A 68 2.35 11.17 9.73
N ASP A 69 1.96 11.89 10.79
CA ASP A 69 1.68 13.33 10.70
C ASP A 69 2.88 14.24 11.02
N PHE A 70 3.97 13.69 11.54
CA PHE A 70 5.13 14.50 11.94
C PHE A 70 6.05 14.78 10.76
N PRO A 71 6.70 15.96 10.71
CA PRO A 71 7.58 16.32 9.60
C PRO A 71 8.91 15.55 9.58
N ASN A 72 9.32 15.00 10.74
CA ASN A 72 10.57 14.27 10.87
C ASN A 72 10.36 12.79 10.51
N ILE A 73 10.56 12.45 9.24
CA ILE A 73 10.36 11.09 8.73
C ILE A 73 11.48 10.16 9.22
N PRO A 74 11.15 9.02 9.85
CA PRO A 74 12.16 8.05 10.24
C PRO A 74 12.89 7.48 9.01
N SER A 75 14.18 7.16 9.16
CA SER A 75 15.05 6.74 8.05
C SER A 75 14.63 5.46 7.33
N LEU A 76 13.81 4.61 7.97
CA LEU A 76 13.24 3.40 7.37
C LEU A 76 12.10 3.70 6.38
N PHE A 77 11.63 4.95 6.33
CA PHE A 77 10.45 5.39 5.60
C PHE A 77 10.77 6.53 4.63
N MET A 78 9.91 6.65 3.62
CA MET A 78 9.86 7.80 2.71
C MET A 78 8.43 8.29 2.58
N VAL A 79 8.24 9.59 2.35
CA VAL A 79 6.90 10.14 2.09
C VAL A 79 6.33 9.54 0.80
N ALA A 80 5.08 9.08 0.84
CA ALA A 80 4.36 8.55 -0.32
C ALA A 80 3.78 9.71 -1.17
N ASN A 81 4.65 10.46 -1.85
CA ASN A 81 4.32 11.64 -2.65
C ASN A 81 4.73 11.51 -4.14
N GLY A 82 4.98 10.30 -4.63
CA GLY A 82 5.42 10.07 -6.01
C GLY A 82 6.91 10.35 -6.28
N GLN A 83 7.70 10.70 -5.26
CA GLN A 83 9.14 10.98 -5.46
C GLN A 83 9.92 9.77 -5.98
N ALA A 84 10.96 10.05 -6.78
CA ALA A 84 11.89 9.02 -7.25
C ALA A 84 12.92 8.70 -6.17
N ILE A 85 13.15 7.41 -5.90
CA ILE A 85 14.13 6.91 -4.96
C ILE A 85 15.11 5.95 -5.67
N SER A 86 16.32 5.80 -5.13
CA SER A 86 17.39 4.99 -5.73
C SER A 86 17.10 3.49 -5.67
N ARG A 87 17.25 2.79 -6.80
CA ARG A 87 17.16 1.32 -6.87
C ARG A 87 18.27 0.62 -6.08
N THR A 88 19.46 1.22 -6.02
CA THR A 88 20.60 0.63 -5.30
C THR A 88 20.48 0.84 -3.80
N ALA A 89 20.09 2.04 -3.36
CA ALA A 89 19.93 2.34 -1.94
C ALA A 89 18.74 1.58 -1.32
N TYR A 90 17.65 1.41 -2.08
CA TYR A 90 16.41 0.77 -1.63
C TYR A 90 16.13 -0.51 -2.44
N SER A 91 17.14 -1.36 -2.57
CA SER A 91 17.13 -2.55 -3.43
C SER A 91 16.15 -3.63 -2.98
N SER A 92 15.97 -3.81 -1.67
CA SER A 92 14.98 -4.76 -1.13
C SER A 92 13.57 -4.42 -1.58
N LEU A 93 13.17 -3.14 -1.50
CA LEU A 93 11.85 -2.71 -1.93
C LEU A 93 11.72 -2.77 -3.45
N TRP A 94 12.77 -2.39 -4.19
CA TRP A 94 12.80 -2.56 -5.64
C TRP A 94 12.52 -4.04 -5.99
N ASN A 95 13.29 -4.97 -5.46
CA ASN A 95 13.14 -6.42 -5.71
C ASN A 95 11.75 -6.96 -5.33
N LEU A 96 11.06 -6.34 -4.38
CA LEU A 96 9.68 -6.70 -4.05
C LEU A 96 8.72 -6.32 -5.19
N VAL A 97 8.90 -5.16 -5.82
CA VAL A 97 7.92 -4.55 -6.74
C VAL A 97 8.21 -4.75 -8.23
N HIS A 98 9.39 -5.19 -8.67
CA HIS A 98 9.72 -5.37 -10.10
C HIS A 98 9.88 -6.84 -10.51
N ARG A 99 9.57 -7.17 -11.77
CA ARG A 99 10.00 -8.43 -12.41
C ARG A 99 10.54 -8.14 -13.80
N THR A 100 11.39 -9.05 -14.29
CA THR A 100 11.90 -9.00 -15.66
C THR A 100 10.93 -9.69 -16.61
N VAL A 101 10.62 -9.04 -17.72
CA VAL A 101 9.99 -9.65 -18.90
C VAL A 101 11.11 -10.17 -19.79
N ILE A 102 11.21 -11.50 -19.87
CA ILE A 102 12.22 -12.20 -20.67
C ILE A 102 11.86 -12.13 -22.15
N SER A 103 10.58 -12.32 -22.46
CA SER A 103 10.06 -12.28 -23.82
C SER A 103 8.54 -12.16 -23.79
N ILE A 104 7.96 -11.64 -24.87
CA ILE A 104 6.54 -11.79 -25.20
C ILE A 104 6.44 -12.84 -26.31
N VAL A 105 5.46 -13.73 -26.21
CA VAL A 105 5.17 -14.77 -27.20
C VAL A 105 3.84 -14.46 -27.88
N PRO A 106 3.84 -13.74 -29.02
CA PRO A 106 2.64 -13.37 -29.77
C PRO A 106 1.69 -14.54 -30.05
N GLY A 107 2.21 -15.68 -30.52
CA GLY A 107 1.39 -16.81 -30.92
C GLY A 107 0.57 -17.46 -29.79
N THR A 108 0.81 -17.11 -28.52
CA THR A 108 0.06 -17.60 -27.36
C THR A 108 -0.40 -16.47 -26.42
N ASP A 109 -0.16 -15.22 -26.79
CA ASP A 109 -0.39 -14.02 -25.95
C ASP A 109 0.27 -14.08 -24.56
N ARG A 110 1.38 -14.83 -24.42
CA ARG A 110 2.02 -15.04 -23.13
C ARG A 110 3.21 -14.12 -22.91
N ILE A 111 3.31 -13.59 -21.71
CA ILE A 111 4.44 -12.81 -21.21
C ILE A 111 5.30 -13.75 -20.36
N GLN A 112 6.53 -13.99 -20.80
CA GLN A 112 7.50 -14.85 -20.11
C GLN A 112 8.20 -14.04 -19.01
N SER A 113 8.03 -14.48 -17.76
CA SER A 113 8.66 -13.90 -16.57
C SER A 113 8.87 -15.00 -15.53
N THR A 114 10.07 -15.58 -15.47
CA THR A 114 10.35 -16.73 -14.60
C THR A 114 10.09 -16.41 -13.13
N SER A 115 9.41 -17.33 -12.43
CA SER A 115 9.13 -17.23 -10.99
C SER A 115 8.51 -15.87 -10.57
N HIS A 116 7.60 -15.35 -11.39
CA HIS A 116 7.05 -14.01 -11.20
C HIS A 116 6.21 -13.86 -9.92
N GLY A 117 5.58 -14.94 -9.44
CA GLY A 117 4.78 -14.96 -8.20
C GLY A 117 3.48 -14.15 -8.27
N LEU A 118 2.94 -13.95 -9.47
CA LEU A 118 1.74 -13.14 -9.73
C LEU A 118 0.50 -14.02 -9.66
N SER A 119 -0.57 -13.47 -9.11
CA SER A 119 -1.87 -14.15 -9.02
C SER A 119 -2.86 -13.63 -10.07
N ALA A 120 -3.83 -14.46 -10.46
CA ALA A 120 -4.88 -14.03 -11.39
C ALA A 120 -5.69 -12.86 -10.80
N GLY A 121 -5.98 -11.84 -11.62
CA GLY A 121 -6.64 -10.61 -11.22
C GLY A 121 -5.73 -9.56 -10.57
N GLN A 122 -4.44 -9.85 -10.36
CA GLN A 122 -3.47 -8.84 -9.92
C GLN A 122 -3.23 -7.81 -11.01
N LEU A 123 -3.05 -6.54 -10.63
CA LEU A 123 -2.69 -5.47 -11.56
C LEU A 123 -1.17 -5.36 -11.70
N VAL A 124 -0.70 -5.25 -12.93
CA VAL A 124 0.70 -5.00 -13.28
C VAL A 124 0.79 -3.89 -14.32
N LYS A 125 1.97 -3.29 -14.48
CA LYS A 125 2.27 -2.36 -15.58
C LYS A 125 3.67 -2.56 -16.13
N PHE A 126 3.91 -2.11 -17.36
CA PHE A 126 5.14 -2.37 -18.09
C PHE A 126 5.92 -1.07 -18.36
N SER A 127 7.24 -1.19 -18.46
CA SER A 127 8.14 -0.05 -18.73
C SER A 127 8.17 0.38 -20.20
N PHE A 128 7.55 -0.41 -21.09
CA PHE A 128 7.71 -0.30 -22.53
C PHE A 128 6.36 -0.26 -23.26
N THR A 129 6.37 0.23 -24.50
CA THR A 129 5.21 0.27 -25.40
C THR A 129 5.53 -0.51 -26.67
N GLY A 130 4.58 -1.32 -27.15
CA GLY A 130 4.68 -2.15 -28.35
C GLY A 130 4.06 -3.54 -28.16
N GLY A 131 3.87 -4.30 -29.24
CA GLY A 131 3.36 -5.67 -29.17
C GLY A 131 2.02 -5.81 -28.44
N GLY A 132 1.14 -4.80 -28.50
CA GLY A 132 -0.14 -4.77 -27.79
C GLY A 132 -0.09 -4.16 -26.38
N ILE A 133 1.10 -3.81 -25.87
CA ILE A 133 1.30 -3.23 -24.55
C ILE A 133 1.57 -1.72 -24.65
N THR A 134 1.02 -0.95 -23.72
CA THR A 134 1.31 0.47 -23.55
C THR A 134 1.97 0.69 -22.19
N SER A 135 3.09 1.43 -22.18
CA SER A 135 3.83 1.73 -20.95
C SER A 135 2.97 2.49 -19.95
N ASN A 136 3.19 2.22 -18.66
CA ASN A 136 2.43 2.80 -17.53
C ASN A 136 0.91 2.54 -17.50
N VAL A 137 0.37 1.76 -18.45
CA VAL A 137 -1.04 1.33 -18.40
C VAL A 137 -1.15 0.10 -17.48
N PRO A 138 -2.12 0.08 -16.55
CA PRO A 138 -2.36 -1.07 -15.70
C PRO A 138 -3.11 -2.18 -16.46
N TYR A 139 -2.65 -3.42 -16.29
CA TYR A 139 -3.23 -4.63 -16.89
C TYR A 139 -3.51 -5.68 -15.82
N PHE A 140 -4.61 -6.41 -15.98
CA PHE A 140 -4.94 -7.55 -15.12
C PHE A 140 -4.20 -8.80 -15.60
N VAL A 141 -3.51 -9.47 -14.68
CA VAL A 141 -2.92 -10.79 -14.90
C VAL A 141 -4.03 -11.82 -15.03
N ILE A 142 -3.96 -12.65 -16.08
CA ILE A 142 -4.88 -13.78 -16.31
C ILE A 142 -4.07 -15.03 -16.70
N ASN A 143 -4.63 -16.21 -16.41
CA ASN A 143 -4.01 -17.51 -16.69
C ASN A 143 -2.52 -17.63 -16.30
N PRO A 144 -2.12 -17.22 -15.08
CA PRO A 144 -0.73 -17.30 -14.65
C PRO A 144 -0.30 -18.76 -14.45
N THR A 145 0.93 -19.05 -14.82
CA THR A 145 1.69 -20.24 -14.38
C THR A 145 2.79 -19.79 -13.42
N ALA A 146 3.79 -20.63 -13.17
CA ALA A 146 4.97 -20.23 -12.41
C ALA A 146 5.88 -19.24 -13.18
N ASN A 147 5.87 -19.31 -14.52
CA ASN A 147 6.90 -18.67 -15.37
C ASN A 147 6.33 -17.77 -16.47
N ASP A 148 5.02 -17.74 -16.64
CA ASP A 148 4.38 -16.89 -17.63
C ASP A 148 2.91 -16.64 -17.31
N PHE A 149 2.35 -15.64 -17.96
CA PHE A 149 0.95 -15.24 -17.79
C PHE A 149 0.44 -14.53 -19.04
N GLN A 150 -0.87 -14.35 -19.14
CA GLN A 150 -1.50 -13.49 -20.14
C GLN A 150 -2.04 -12.24 -19.43
N ILE A 151 -2.41 -11.21 -20.20
CA ILE A 151 -2.91 -9.94 -19.64
C ILE A 151 -4.25 -9.53 -20.25
N SER A 152 -5.06 -8.77 -19.49
CA SER A 152 -6.32 -8.18 -19.93
C SER A 152 -6.45 -6.71 -19.50
N LEU A 153 -7.23 -5.93 -20.24
CA LEU A 153 -7.59 -4.55 -19.85
C LEU A 153 -8.68 -4.51 -18.78
N THR A 154 -9.48 -5.57 -18.65
CA THR A 154 -10.59 -5.65 -17.70
C THR A 154 -10.42 -6.84 -16.77
N LYS A 155 -10.94 -6.70 -15.55
CA LYS A 155 -10.87 -7.75 -14.53
C LYS A 155 -11.65 -8.98 -15.01
N GLY A 156 -10.94 -10.09 -15.22
CA GLY A 156 -11.53 -11.32 -15.77
C GLY A 156 -11.90 -11.25 -17.27
N GLY A 157 -11.38 -10.25 -17.99
CA GLY A 157 -11.61 -10.11 -19.43
C GLY A 157 -10.79 -11.08 -20.27
N ALA A 158 -10.96 -10.97 -21.60
CA ALA A 158 -10.19 -11.73 -22.58
C ALA A 158 -8.71 -11.30 -22.59
N ALA A 159 -7.84 -12.21 -23.05
CA ALA A 159 -6.43 -11.91 -23.27
C ALA A 159 -6.28 -10.82 -24.34
N ILE A 160 -5.31 -9.93 -24.12
CA ILE A 160 -4.87 -8.97 -25.13
C ILE A 160 -4.08 -9.73 -26.20
N ASP A 161 -4.41 -9.46 -27.46
CA ASP A 161 -3.65 -9.92 -28.62
C ASP A 161 -2.26 -9.26 -28.62
N LEU A 162 -1.22 -10.06 -28.39
CA LEU A 162 0.16 -9.60 -28.36
C LEU A 162 0.77 -9.77 -29.75
N THR A 163 1.29 -8.69 -30.33
CA THR A 163 1.64 -8.66 -31.77
C THR A 163 3.13 -8.67 -32.06
N ALA A 164 3.99 -8.52 -31.05
CA ALA A 164 5.43 -8.50 -31.21
C ALA A 164 6.16 -8.94 -29.93
N THR A 165 7.35 -9.52 -30.10
CA THR A 165 8.26 -9.84 -29.01
C THR A 165 8.80 -8.56 -28.37
N GLN A 166 8.78 -8.49 -27.04
CA GLN A 166 9.45 -7.42 -26.27
C GLN A 166 10.14 -7.97 -25.03
N THR A 167 11.09 -7.17 -24.52
CA THR A 167 11.76 -7.39 -23.24
C THR A 167 11.68 -6.12 -22.41
N GLY A 168 11.84 -6.24 -21.09
CA GLY A 168 11.88 -5.07 -20.21
C GLY A 168 11.50 -5.40 -18.77
N VAL A 169 10.95 -4.42 -18.07
CA VAL A 169 10.57 -4.54 -16.67
C VAL A 169 9.07 -4.38 -16.53
N LEU A 170 8.47 -5.17 -15.63
CA LEU A 170 7.12 -4.95 -15.14
C LEU A 170 7.16 -4.59 -13.66
N LEU A 171 6.17 -3.80 -13.22
CA LEU A 171 5.90 -3.57 -11.81
C LEU A 171 4.70 -4.39 -11.36
N THR A 172 4.87 -5.10 -10.24
CA THR A 172 3.86 -5.96 -9.60
C THR A 172 2.86 -5.17 -8.76
N HIS A 173 3.15 -3.89 -8.53
CA HIS A 173 2.29 -2.95 -7.82
C HIS A 173 2.20 -1.62 -8.59
N ILE A 174 1.03 -1.32 -9.13
CA ILE A 174 0.85 -0.26 -10.13
C ILE A 174 1.02 1.18 -9.62
N GLN A 175 0.99 1.39 -8.30
CA GLN A 175 1.27 2.73 -7.73
C GLN A 175 2.75 3.11 -7.75
N TYR A 176 3.68 2.16 -7.86
CA TYR A 176 5.10 2.48 -8.01
C TYR A 176 5.40 2.92 -9.44
N GLY A 177 6.35 3.82 -9.66
CA GLY A 177 6.74 4.27 -11.01
C GLY A 177 8.09 3.70 -11.44
N PHE A 178 8.36 3.72 -12.75
CA PHE A 178 9.64 3.25 -13.30
C PHE A 178 10.82 4.20 -13.05
N GLY A 179 10.58 5.40 -12.50
CA GLY A 179 11.60 6.43 -12.30
C GLY A 179 12.17 6.92 -13.62
N ASP A 180 13.49 7.13 -13.64
CA ASP A 180 14.30 7.40 -14.83
C ASP A 180 14.47 6.17 -15.76
N GLY A 181 13.84 5.04 -15.44
CA GLY A 181 13.95 3.79 -16.20
C GLY A 181 15.21 2.97 -15.90
N SER A 182 16.18 3.50 -15.15
CA SER A 182 17.49 2.88 -14.96
C SER A 182 17.92 2.81 -13.50
N THR A 183 18.10 3.94 -12.83
CA THR A 183 18.73 4.04 -11.51
C THR A 183 17.74 4.33 -10.38
N THR A 184 16.52 4.72 -10.72
CA THR A 184 15.48 5.14 -9.78
C THR A 184 14.14 4.46 -10.04
N TYR A 185 13.23 4.58 -9.07
CA TYR A 185 11.82 4.20 -9.18
C TYR A 185 10.99 5.12 -8.29
N ASN A 186 9.72 5.35 -8.64
CA ASN A 186 8.86 6.23 -7.85
C ASN A 186 8.14 5.43 -6.77
N VAL A 187 8.08 5.97 -5.56
CA VAL A 187 7.15 5.50 -4.52
C VAL A 187 5.71 5.89 -4.87
N PRO A 188 4.69 5.29 -4.24
CA PRO A 188 3.29 5.69 -4.43
C PRO A 188 3.07 7.18 -4.13
N ASP A 189 2.05 7.77 -4.76
CA ASP A 189 1.51 9.07 -4.39
C ASP A 189 0.16 8.87 -3.69
N ARG A 190 0.06 9.28 -2.42
CA ARG A 190 -1.15 9.15 -1.60
C ARG A 190 -1.78 10.49 -1.25
N ARG A 191 -1.30 11.58 -1.85
CA ARG A 191 -1.83 12.91 -1.59
C ARG A 191 -3.21 13.07 -2.22
N GLY A 192 -4.14 13.67 -1.50
CA GLY A 192 -5.46 14.06 -2.02
C GLY A 192 -6.44 12.90 -2.28
N ILE A 193 -6.06 11.65 -2.03
CA ILE A 193 -6.91 10.47 -2.24
C ILE A 193 -7.10 9.69 -0.93
N PHE A 194 -8.28 9.12 -0.74
CA PHE A 194 -8.57 8.27 0.42
C PHE A 194 -8.29 6.79 0.11
N ALA A 195 -7.89 6.05 1.14
CA ALA A 195 -7.74 4.60 1.03
C ALA A 195 -9.11 3.90 1.00
N ARG A 196 -9.24 2.91 0.13
CA ARG A 196 -10.36 1.98 0.09
C ARG A 196 -9.81 0.55 0.10
N GLY A 197 -10.43 -0.33 0.89
CA GLY A 197 -10.06 -1.75 0.89
C GLY A 197 -10.22 -2.37 -0.50
N ALA A 198 -9.19 -3.05 -0.98
CA ALA A 198 -9.20 -3.70 -2.30
C ALA A 198 -10.16 -4.90 -2.33
N GLY A 199 -10.68 -5.19 -3.52
CA GLY A 199 -11.57 -6.31 -3.78
C GLY A 199 -13.03 -6.05 -3.47
N GLN A 200 -13.86 -7.06 -3.75
CA GLN A 200 -15.27 -7.04 -3.44
C GLN A 200 -15.48 -7.41 -1.97
N HIS A 201 -16.23 -6.59 -1.24
CA HIS A 201 -16.63 -6.87 0.12
C HIS A 201 -17.49 -8.15 0.17
N PHE A 202 -17.33 -8.96 1.22
CA PHE A 202 -18.01 -10.25 1.32
C PHE A 202 -19.55 -10.16 1.45
N SER A 203 -20.06 -9.26 2.31
CA SER A 203 -21.49 -9.24 2.65
C SER A 203 -22.18 -7.87 2.60
N ARG A 204 -21.43 -6.77 2.56
CA ARG A 204 -22.01 -5.42 2.60
C ARG A 204 -22.45 -4.99 1.20
N ALA A 205 -23.76 -4.96 1.01
CA ALA A 205 -24.38 -4.45 -0.20
C ALA A 205 -24.35 -2.92 -0.26
N LYS A 206 -24.20 -2.36 -1.47
CA LYS A 206 -24.45 -0.94 -1.76
C LYS A 206 -25.95 -0.71 -1.98
N ALA A 207 -26.37 0.55 -1.97
CA ALA A 207 -27.78 0.94 -2.11
C ALA A 207 -28.48 0.33 -3.34
N ALA A 208 -27.77 0.25 -4.48
CA ALA A 208 -28.29 -0.35 -5.71
C ALA A 208 -28.24 -1.89 -5.76
N GLY A 209 -27.91 -2.57 -4.65
CA GLY A 209 -27.68 -4.01 -4.62
C GLY A 209 -26.27 -4.40 -5.09
N GLY A 210 -25.85 -5.63 -4.76
CA GLY A 210 -24.47 -6.11 -4.94
C GLY A 210 -23.49 -5.48 -3.94
N ASN A 211 -22.33 -6.10 -3.74
CA ASN A 211 -21.41 -5.67 -2.70
C ASN A 211 -20.53 -4.48 -3.11
N TYR A 212 -19.99 -3.76 -2.13
CA TYR A 212 -18.94 -2.76 -2.37
C TYR A 212 -17.73 -3.42 -3.03
N ASP A 213 -17.11 -2.74 -4.01
CA ASP A 213 -15.87 -3.21 -4.65
C ASP A 213 -14.87 -2.06 -4.69
N GLY A 214 -13.67 -2.30 -4.15
CA GLY A 214 -12.57 -1.35 -4.15
C GLY A 214 -11.60 -1.50 -5.32
N GLY A 215 -11.82 -2.46 -6.22
CA GLY A 215 -10.92 -2.73 -7.34
C GLY A 215 -9.71 -3.57 -6.95
N GLY A 216 -8.71 -3.61 -7.83
CA GLY A 216 -7.43 -4.28 -7.56
C GLY A 216 -6.54 -3.51 -6.58
N ILE A 217 -5.54 -4.16 -6.01
CA ILE A 217 -4.54 -3.50 -5.16
C ILE A 217 -3.84 -2.40 -5.96
N GLY A 218 -3.79 -1.20 -5.39
CA GLY A 218 -3.19 -0.02 -6.02
C GLY A 218 -4.04 0.63 -7.11
N GLN A 219 -5.26 0.14 -7.38
CA GLN A 219 -6.15 0.75 -8.35
C GLN A 219 -6.75 2.04 -7.80
N GLU A 220 -6.55 3.13 -8.54
CA GLU A 220 -7.15 4.43 -8.25
C GLU A 220 -8.46 4.57 -9.05
N ILE A 221 -9.48 5.11 -8.41
CA ILE A 221 -10.82 5.25 -8.97
C ILE A 221 -11.24 6.71 -8.84
N GLN A 222 -11.82 7.25 -9.91
CA GLN A 222 -12.37 8.61 -9.91
C GLN A 222 -13.56 8.73 -8.95
N ASP A 223 -13.83 9.96 -8.51
CA ASP A 223 -15.03 10.29 -7.75
C ASP A 223 -16.30 9.91 -8.53
N ARG A 224 -17.36 9.55 -7.80
CA ARG A 224 -18.64 9.14 -8.37
C ARG A 224 -19.77 9.62 -7.47
N PHE A 225 -20.81 10.19 -8.08
CA PHE A 225 -22.06 10.50 -7.40
C PHE A 225 -23.13 9.47 -7.76
N GLN A 226 -24.03 9.15 -6.82
CA GLN A 226 -25.15 8.26 -7.14
C GLN A 226 -26.14 8.95 -8.07
N SER A 227 -26.62 8.22 -9.08
CA SER A 227 -27.68 8.71 -9.95
C SER A 227 -28.90 9.09 -9.12
N HIS A 228 -29.40 10.29 -9.32
CA HIS A 228 -30.62 10.80 -8.69
C HIS A 228 -31.33 11.73 -9.67
N ARG A 229 -32.62 11.95 -9.43
CA ARG A 229 -33.45 12.87 -10.21
C ARG A 229 -34.33 13.68 -9.29
N HIS A 230 -34.55 14.93 -9.65
CA HIS A 230 -35.58 15.78 -9.06
C HIS A 230 -36.76 15.84 -10.01
N SER A 231 -37.97 15.63 -9.50
CA SER A 231 -39.20 15.76 -10.26
C SER A 231 -40.14 16.65 -9.48
N VAL A 232 -40.70 17.66 -10.15
CA VAL A 232 -41.72 18.52 -9.59
C VAL A 232 -43.00 18.25 -10.36
N THR A 233 -44.06 17.84 -9.65
CA THR A 233 -45.43 17.79 -10.16
C THR A 233 -46.17 19.02 -9.64
N GLY A 234 -46.52 19.96 -10.51
CA GLY A 234 -47.31 21.13 -10.16
C GLY A 234 -48.03 21.73 -11.38
N ILE A 235 -49.34 21.93 -11.23
CA ILE A 235 -50.19 22.73 -12.12
C ILE A 235 -49.91 24.20 -11.78
N SER A 236 -49.82 25.05 -12.80
CA SER A 236 -49.52 26.47 -12.65
C SER A 236 -50.64 27.23 -11.93
N ALA A 237 -50.23 27.99 -10.90
CA ALA A 237 -50.88 29.07 -10.18
C ALA A 237 -51.89 28.74 -9.03
N ASP A 238 -51.58 29.29 -7.84
CA ASP A 238 -52.58 29.71 -6.86
C ASP A 238 -53.37 30.88 -7.47
N LEU A 239 -54.61 30.64 -7.92
CA LEU A 239 -55.55 31.72 -8.24
C LEU A 239 -56.58 31.83 -7.12
N ILE A 240 -56.50 32.91 -6.35
CA ILE A 240 -57.69 33.47 -5.71
C ILE A 240 -58.52 34.10 -6.84
N HIS A 241 -59.57 33.42 -7.27
CA HIS A 241 -60.51 33.97 -8.26
C HIS A 241 -61.22 35.18 -7.61
N PRO A 242 -61.26 36.37 -8.25
CA PRO A 242 -61.86 37.58 -7.66
C PRO A 242 -63.34 37.45 -7.27
N ASP A 243 -64.03 36.43 -7.79
CA ASP A 243 -65.43 36.11 -7.54
C ASP A 243 -65.63 34.98 -6.50
N GLY A 244 -64.56 34.46 -5.89
CA GLY A 244 -64.63 33.42 -4.86
C GLY A 244 -64.96 32.01 -5.37
N TYR A 245 -64.83 31.73 -6.66
CA TYR A 245 -65.11 30.39 -7.20
C TYR A 245 -64.07 29.34 -6.78
N SER A 246 -64.53 28.24 -6.14
CA SER A 246 -63.73 27.04 -5.87
C SER A 246 -64.49 25.80 -6.36
N GLY A 247 -64.32 25.48 -7.65
CA GLY A 247 -64.91 24.30 -8.28
C GLY A 247 -63.89 23.49 -9.05
N ALA A 248 -64.09 22.17 -9.14
CA ALA A 248 -63.23 21.28 -9.90
C ALA A 248 -63.37 21.57 -11.41
N GLY A 249 -62.39 22.25 -11.98
CA GLY A 249 -62.23 22.46 -13.41
C GLY A 249 -60.74 22.45 -13.74
N THR A 250 -60.33 21.67 -14.73
CA THR A 250 -58.95 21.65 -15.22
C THR A 250 -58.71 22.87 -16.09
N SER A 251 -58.52 24.03 -15.45
CA SER A 251 -58.03 25.21 -16.16
C SER A 251 -56.54 25.01 -16.43
N GLN A 252 -56.19 24.74 -17.69
CA GLN A 252 -54.80 24.62 -18.12
C GLN A 252 -54.23 26.05 -18.29
N ILE A 253 -53.94 26.72 -17.18
CA ILE A 253 -53.35 28.07 -17.19
C ILE A 253 -51.83 27.96 -17.17
N GLY A 254 -51.20 28.17 -18.33
CA GLY A 254 -49.78 28.47 -18.48
C GLY A 254 -48.84 27.27 -18.33
N GLN A 255 -48.21 26.84 -19.43
CA GLN A 255 -47.02 25.99 -19.40
C GLN A 255 -45.79 26.81 -18.97
N ASN A 256 -45.74 27.26 -17.72
CA ASN A 256 -44.51 27.81 -17.17
C ASN A 256 -43.60 26.65 -16.77
N VAL A 257 -42.38 26.62 -17.30
CA VAL A 257 -41.36 25.64 -16.95
C VAL A 257 -41.03 25.82 -15.46
N ILE A 258 -41.32 24.80 -14.66
CA ILE A 258 -40.86 24.76 -13.26
C ILE A 258 -39.39 24.32 -13.27
N TYR A 259 -38.52 25.17 -12.76
CA TYR A 259 -37.09 24.86 -12.64
C TYR A 259 -36.78 24.23 -11.28
N VAL A 260 -35.96 23.19 -11.30
CA VAL A 260 -35.20 22.77 -10.12
C VAL A 260 -34.00 23.70 -10.05
N LEU A 261 -34.00 24.58 -9.04
CA LEU A 261 -32.96 25.59 -8.84
C LEU A 261 -31.81 25.03 -7.97
N ASP A 262 -30.86 25.88 -7.64
CA ASP A 262 -29.75 25.54 -6.76
C ASP A 262 -30.22 25.19 -5.34
N PRO A 263 -29.46 24.37 -4.59
CA PRO A 263 -29.73 24.11 -3.19
C PRO A 263 -29.77 25.42 -2.37
N ILE A 264 -30.81 25.60 -1.57
CA ILE A 264 -30.94 26.71 -0.62
C ILE A 264 -30.87 26.22 0.82
N SER A 265 -30.58 27.13 1.76
CA SER A 265 -30.67 26.83 3.19
C SER A 265 -32.13 26.58 3.60
N ASP A 266 -32.37 25.52 4.37
CA ASP A 266 -33.69 25.18 4.93
C ASP A 266 -33.84 25.59 6.41
N GLY A 267 -32.77 26.10 7.05
CA GLY A 267 -32.71 26.43 8.47
C GLY A 267 -32.02 25.32 9.29
N PRO A 268 -32.69 24.19 9.59
CA PRO A 268 -32.13 23.12 10.42
C PRO A 268 -30.88 22.44 9.87
N SER A 269 -30.75 22.33 8.54
CA SER A 269 -29.64 21.66 7.86
C SER A 269 -28.46 22.61 7.57
N GLY A 270 -28.62 23.90 7.88
CA GLY A 270 -27.63 24.94 7.65
C GLY A 270 -27.45 25.33 6.18
N ALA A 271 -26.44 26.18 5.91
CA ALA A 271 -26.14 26.64 4.56
C ALA A 271 -25.48 25.52 3.72
N PRO A 272 -25.96 25.26 2.49
CA PRO A 272 -25.35 24.29 1.59
C PRO A 272 -23.88 24.60 1.31
N ARG A 273 -23.03 23.56 1.34
CA ARG A 273 -21.60 23.65 0.96
C ARG A 273 -21.44 23.09 -0.45
N ILE A 274 -20.87 23.90 -1.34
CA ILE A 274 -20.64 23.57 -2.76
C ILE A 274 -19.15 23.68 -3.10
N GLY A 275 -18.70 22.89 -4.06
CA GLY A 275 -17.32 22.84 -4.53
C GLY A 275 -17.19 22.01 -5.81
N THR A 276 -15.97 21.92 -6.35
CA THR A 276 -15.68 21.13 -7.57
C THR A 276 -15.52 19.64 -7.30
N GLU A 277 -15.55 19.22 -6.03
CA GLU A 277 -15.43 17.83 -5.59
C GLU A 277 -16.47 17.53 -4.51
N THR A 278 -17.13 16.38 -4.60
CA THR A 278 -17.98 15.88 -3.51
C THR A 278 -17.12 15.08 -2.54
N SER A 279 -16.80 15.67 -1.38
CA SER A 279 -16.00 15.02 -0.34
C SER A 279 -16.72 15.03 1.01
N PRO A 280 -16.65 13.92 1.78
CA PRO A 280 -17.09 13.93 3.17
C PRO A 280 -16.13 14.75 4.03
N ALA A 281 -16.56 15.10 5.26
CA ALA A 281 -15.67 15.70 6.24
C ALA A 281 -14.41 14.83 6.46
N SER A 282 -13.24 15.46 6.49
CA SER A 282 -11.95 14.76 6.58
C SER A 282 -10.88 15.61 7.27
N THR A 283 -9.80 14.95 7.69
CA THR A 283 -8.57 15.58 8.16
C THR A 283 -7.42 15.11 7.26
N ALA A 284 -6.55 16.03 6.85
CA ALA A 284 -5.41 15.71 6.02
C ALA A 284 -4.29 15.09 6.88
N VAL A 285 -3.84 13.91 6.49
CA VAL A 285 -2.72 13.19 7.10
C VAL A 285 -1.65 12.96 6.03
N GLN A 286 -0.40 12.83 6.46
CA GLN A 286 0.69 12.43 5.57
C GLN A 286 0.83 10.91 5.58
N TYR A 287 1.14 10.33 4.42
CA TYR A 287 1.44 8.91 4.29
C TYR A 287 2.93 8.68 4.07
N VAL A 288 3.48 7.68 4.73
CA VAL A 288 4.86 7.22 4.54
C VAL A 288 4.88 5.74 4.16
N VAL A 289 5.85 5.36 3.33
CA VAL A 289 6.07 3.99 2.86
C VAL A 289 7.37 3.44 3.44
N ARG A 290 7.37 2.20 3.91
CA ARG A 290 8.58 1.53 4.40
C ARG A 290 9.49 1.15 3.23
N VAL A 291 10.73 1.63 3.24
CA VAL A 291 11.71 1.48 2.15
C VAL A 291 12.94 0.65 2.49
N ILE A 292 13.18 0.36 3.78
CA ILE A 292 14.29 -0.48 4.29
C ILE A 292 13.75 -1.51 5.29
#